data_AF-A0A2X3K3R1-F1
#
_entry.id   AF-A0A2X3K3R1-F1
#
_cell.length_a   1.000
_cell.length_b   1.000
_cell.length_c   1.000
_cell.angle_alpha   90.00
_cell.angle_beta   90.00
_cell.angle_gamma   90.00
#
_symmetry.space_group_name_H-M   'P 1'
#
loop_
_entity.id
_entity.type
_entity.pdbx_description
1 polymer ?
#
loop_
_entity_poly.entity_id
_entity_poly.type
_entity_poly.pdbx_seq_one_letter_code
_entity_poly.pdbx_strand_id
1 'polypeptide(L)' 'MRKYIKNTFLFVFICLTVACKEQLYTGLTEKEANQMQALLLSNDVNVSKEMDKSGNVTISVEKEDFVRAITI' A
#
# COMPACT_ATOMS: atom_id res chain seq x y z
N MET A 1 37.99 11.22 0.11
CA MET A 1 36.98 11.35 1.19
C MET A 1 35.64 11.97 0.73
N ARG A 2 35.62 13.01 -0.12
CA ARG A 2 34.40 13.65 -0.64
C ARG A 2 33.44 12.74 -1.46
N LYS A 3 33.99 11.70 -2.11
CA LYS A 3 33.22 10.70 -2.91
C LYS A 3 32.39 9.75 -2.04
N TYR A 4 32.88 9.41 -0.85
CA TYR A 4 32.18 8.50 0.06
C TYR A 4 30.96 9.17 0.71
N ILE A 5 31.06 10.46 1.07
CA ILE A 5 29.93 11.24 1.62
C ILE A 5 28.75 11.32 0.62
N LYS A 6 29.03 11.51 -0.67
CA LYS A 6 28.01 11.47 -1.72
C LYS A 6 27.32 10.11 -1.82
N ASN A 7 28.08 9.02 -1.68
CA ASN A 7 27.55 7.67 -1.78
C ASN A 7 26.79 7.24 -0.51
N THR A 8 27.19 7.74 0.66
CA THR A 8 26.48 7.51 1.93
C THR A 8 25.12 8.21 1.95
N PHE A 9 25.00 9.41 1.37
CA PHE A 9 23.71 10.13 1.32
C PHE A 9 22.66 9.39 0.46
N LEU A 10 23.11 8.75 -0.63
CA LEU A 10 22.25 7.93 -1.48
C LEU A 10 21.69 6.70 -0.73
N PHE A 11 22.49 6.09 0.14
CA PHE A 11 22.10 4.89 0.88
C PHE A 11 21.08 5.19 2.00
N VAL A 12 21.21 6.33 2.68
CA VAL A 12 20.25 6.78 3.71
C VAL A 12 18.87 7.06 3.11
N PHE A 13 18.81 7.57 1.89
CA PHE A 13 17.54 7.87 1.22
C PHE A 13 16.75 6.60 0.85
N ILE A 14 17.43 5.50 0.54
CA ILE A 14 16.81 4.21 0.18
C ILE A 14 16.20 3.51 1.40
N CYS A 15 16.79 3.67 2.59
CA CYS A 15 16.26 3.04 3.81
C CYS A 15 14.96 3.68 4.33
N LEU A 16 14.58 4.87 3.85
CA LEU A 16 13.38 5.57 4.30
C LEU A 16 12.07 5.05 3.66
N THR A 17 12.12 4.10 2.73
CA THR A 17 10.93 3.64 1.98
C THR A 17 10.32 2.35 2.52
N VAL A 18 10.54 2.00 3.79
CA VAL A 18 9.84 0.85 4.39
C VAL A 18 8.41 1.27 4.75
N ALA A 19 7.52 1.20 3.76
CA ALA A 19 6.11 1.46 3.93
C ALA A 19 5.42 0.20 4.49
N CYS A 20 4.95 0.30 5.73
CA CYS A 20 4.11 -0.73 6.34
C CYS A 20 2.67 -0.43 5.94
N LYS A 21 2.04 -1.33 5.19
CA LYS A 21 0.65 -1.18 4.76
C LYS A 21 -0.31 -1.50 5.89
N GLU A 22 -1.40 -0.75 5.96
CA GLU A 22 -2.51 -0.98 6.88
C GLU A 22 -3.60 -1.77 6.16
N GLN A 23 -4.09 -2.82 6.81
CA GLN A 23 -5.15 -3.67 6.30
C GLN A 23 -6.50 -2.97 6.45
N LEU A 24 -7.28 -2.88 5.36
CA LEU A 24 -8.64 -2.34 5.39
C LEU A 24 -9.66 -3.45 5.64
N TYR A 25 -9.69 -4.43 4.74
CA TYR A 25 -10.67 -5.52 4.75
C TYR A 25 -10.03 -6.84 4.32
N THR A 26 -10.57 -7.94 4.82
CA THR A 26 -10.22 -9.31 4.44
C THR A 26 -11.49 -10.13 4.29
N GLY A 27 -11.39 -11.32 3.70
CA GLY A 27 -12.55 -12.16 3.45
C GLY A 27 -13.42 -11.66 2.30
N LEU A 28 -12.93 -10.74 1.47
CA LEU A 28 -13.70 -10.20 0.35
C LEU A 28 -13.78 -11.21 -0.78
N THR A 29 -14.90 -11.22 -1.50
CA THR A 29 -14.94 -11.85 -2.82
C THR A 29 -14.08 -11.06 -3.80
N GLU A 30 -13.62 -11.70 -4.87
CA GLU A 30 -12.85 -11.02 -5.92
C GLU A 30 -13.62 -9.84 -6.53
N LYS A 31 -14.94 -9.97 -6.70
CA LYS A 31 -15.80 -8.91 -7.24
C LYS A 31 -15.83 -7.70 -6.31
N GLU A 32 -16.06 -7.90 -5.02
CA GLU A 32 -16.08 -6.81 -4.04
C GLU A 32 -14.71 -6.12 -3.95
N ALA A 33 -13.64 -6.91 -3.86
CA ALA A 33 -12.28 -6.37 -3.83
C ALA A 33 -11.94 -5.56 -5.09
N ASN A 34 -12.38 -6.00 -6.27
CA ASN A 34 -12.18 -5.25 -7.51
C ASN A 34 -12.97 -3.93 -7.53
N GLN A 35 -14.20 -3.92 -7.02
CA GLN A 35 -15.01 -2.70 -6.91
C GLN A 35 -14.36 -1.69 -5.96
N MET A 36 -13.92 -2.14 -4.79
CA MET A 36 -13.23 -1.30 -3.81
C MET A 36 -11.88 -0.80 -4.34
N GLN A 37 -11.10 -1.68 -4.99
CA GLN A 37 -9.84 -1.30 -5.61
C GLN A 37 -10.04 -0.22 -6.68
N ALA A 38 -11.03 -0.35 -7.56
CA ALA A 38 -11.32 0.65 -8.58
C ALA A 38 -11.71 2.01 -7.96
N LEU A 39 -12.54 2.00 -6.92
CA LEU A 39 -12.95 3.21 -6.21
C LEU A 39 -11.76 3.91 -5.55
N LEU A 40 -10.92 3.18 -4.82
CA LEU A 40 -9.73 3.72 -4.16
C LEU A 40 -8.72 4.27 -5.17
N LEU A 41 -8.42 3.53 -6.23
CA LEU A 41 -7.52 3.99 -7.28
C LEU A 41 -8.05 5.24 -8.01
N SER A 42 -9.37 5.35 -8.20
CA SER A 42 -9.96 6.55 -8.83
C SER A 42 -9.89 7.81 -7.95
N ASN A 43 -9.57 7.65 -6.67
CA ASN A 43 -9.37 8.74 -5.70
C ASN A 43 -7.90 8.89 -5.28
N ASP A 44 -6.97 8.43 -6.12
CA ASP A 44 -5.52 8.49 -5.89
C ASP A 44 -5.11 7.88 -4.53
N VAL A 45 -5.79 6.81 -4.10
CA VAL A 45 -5.39 6.02 -2.93
C VAL A 45 -4.62 4.79 -3.40
N ASN A 46 -3.38 4.66 -2.93
CA ASN A 46 -2.56 3.49 -3.26
C ASN A 46 -3.08 2.26 -2.49
N VAL A 47 -3.46 1.22 -3.21
CA VAL A 47 -4.10 0.02 -2.66
C VAL A 47 -3.44 -1.26 -3.20
N SER A 48 -3.12 -2.18 -2.30
CA SER A 48 -2.71 -3.55 -2.64
C SER A 48 -3.84 -4.55 -2.41
N LYS A 49 -3.84 -5.58 -3.25
CA LYS A 49 -4.78 -6.69 -3.23
C LYS A 49 -4.01 -8.00 -3.14
N GLU A 50 -4.33 -8.81 -2.14
CA GLU A 50 -3.72 -10.13 -1.94
C GLU A 50 -4.82 -11.19 -1.82
N MET A 51 -4.65 -12.31 -2.52
CA MET A 51 -5.57 -13.44 -2.47
C MET A 51 -5.00 -14.51 -1.54
N ASP A 52 -5.80 -14.99 -0.61
CA ASP A 52 -5.44 -16.09 0.28
C ASP A 52 -5.61 -17.46 -0.42
N LYS A 53 -5.21 -18.53 0.25
CA LYS A 53 -5.32 -19.90 -0.28
C LYS A 53 -6.75 -20.41 -0.41
N SER A 54 -7.71 -19.75 0.24
CA SER A 54 -9.14 -20.06 0.22
C SER A 54 -9.88 -19.28 -0.87
N GLY A 55 -9.20 -18.40 -1.60
CA GLY A 55 -9.77 -17.57 -2.66
C GLY A 55 -10.39 -16.26 -2.15
N ASN A 56 -10.26 -15.95 -0.86
CA ASN A 56 -10.68 -14.65 -0.36
C ASN A 56 -9.61 -13.60 -0.60
N VAL A 57 -10.04 -12.35 -0.69
CA VAL A 57 -9.18 -11.23 -0.99
C VAL A 57 -9.05 -10.30 0.20
N THR A 58 -7.84 -9.85 0.44
CA THR A 58 -7.49 -8.81 1.40
C THR A 58 -7.07 -7.55 0.65
N ILE A 59 -7.60 -6.41 1.08
CA ILE A 59 -7.28 -5.09 0.58
C ILE A 59 -6.54 -4.32 1.68
N SER A 60 -5.38 -3.75 1.33
CA SER A 60 -4.54 -2.96 2.24
C SER A 60 -4.09 -1.67 1.55
N VAL A 61 -3.89 -0.60 2.32
CA VAL A 61 -3.47 0.72 1.82
C VAL A 61 -2.24 1.21 2.57
N GLU A 62 -1.60 2.25 2.06
CA GLU A 62 -0.54 2.93 2.82
C GLU A 62 -1.13 3.56 4.09
N LYS A 63 -0.31 3.59 5.16
CA LYS A 63 -0.74 4.11 6.46
C LYS A 63 -1.24 5.55 6.39
N GLU A 64 -0.61 6.36 5.54
CA GLU A 64 -0.94 7.76 5.31
C GLU A 64 -2.31 7.92 4.63
N ASP A 65 -2.74 6.92 3.87
CA ASP A 65 -4.00 6.92 3.14
C ASP A 65 -5.15 6.24 3.89
N PHE A 66 -4.87 5.54 5.00
CA PHE A 66 -5.86 4.75 5.75
C PHE A 66 -7.12 5.54 6.10
N VAL A 67 -6.97 6.74 6.68
CA VAL A 67 -8.12 7.58 7.08
C VAL A 67 -8.91 8.05 5.85
N ARG A 68 -8.22 8.41 4.76
CA ARG A 68 -8.87 8.79 3.50
C ARG A 68 -9.65 7.62 2.91
N ALA A 69 -9.04 6.45 2.87
CA ALA A 69 -9.62 5.24 2.31
C ALA A 69 -10.89 4.77 3.03
N ILE A 70 -10.97 4.93 4.36
CA ILE A 70 -12.16 4.60 5.16
C ILE A 70 -13.31 5.59 4.94
N THR A 71 -13.01 6.83 4.52
CA THR A 71 -14.01 7.90 4.39
C THR A 71 -14.73 7.88 3.04
N ILE A 72 -14.11 7.30 2.01
CA ILE A 72 -14.68 7.17 0.65
C ILE A 72 -15.79 6.12 0.66
#